data_AF-A0A2I6SA61-F1
#
_entry.id   AF-A0A2I6SA61-F1
#
_cell.length_a   1.000
_cell.length_b   1.000
_cell.length_c   1.000
_cell.angle_alpha   90.00
_cell.angle_beta   90.00
_cell.angle_gamma   90.00
#
_symmetry.space_group_name_H-M   'P 1'
#
loop_
_entity.id
_entity.type
_entity.pdbx_description
1 polymer ?
#
loop_
_entity_poly.entity_id
_entity_poly.type
_entity_poly.pdbx_seq_one_letter_code
_entity_poly.pdbx_strand_id
1 'polypeptide(L)'
;MTSSPTNERQTREALPTFTDCHAGIVGHLDALGELDALLASAARARKIAQQAVEFFDEMILEHHEDEERELFPTVRKHAAAGEERELVDSLCDRLTADHRSLEKQWRAIKPQLARIAAGKDTALDSEATAALIAGYKAHAHFEETRLLPLAAEILGRSDAELARLGYALHIRHATRTAKPFG
;
A
#
# COMPACT_ATOMS: atom_id res chain seq x y z
N MET A 1 72.29 12.48 -28.70
CA MET A 1 71.19 12.26 -27.75
C MET A 1 70.26 11.22 -28.36
N THR A 2 70.53 9.95 -28.14
CA THR A 2 69.72 8.83 -28.66
C THR A 2 68.93 8.26 -27.50
N SER A 3 67.63 8.54 -27.47
CA SER A 3 66.67 7.91 -26.57
C SER A 3 66.75 6.39 -26.72
N SER A 4 66.94 5.65 -25.63
CA SER A 4 66.98 4.18 -25.68
C SER A 4 65.63 3.61 -26.14
N PRO A 5 65.60 2.61 -27.04
CA PRO A 5 64.38 2.06 -27.63
C PRO A 5 63.40 1.45 -26.61
N THR A 6 63.87 1.09 -25.42
CA THR A 6 63.06 0.61 -24.29
C THR A 6 62.19 1.72 -23.67
N ASN A 7 62.69 2.96 -23.62
CA ASN A 7 61.99 4.10 -23.03
C ASN A 7 60.83 4.57 -23.93
N GLU A 8 61.04 4.58 -25.25
CA GLU A 8 59.99 4.88 -26.24
C GLU A 8 58.87 3.83 -26.28
N ARG A 9 59.19 2.56 -26.01
CA ARG A 9 58.19 1.47 -25.93
C ARG A 9 57.37 1.55 -24.64
N GLN A 10 58.02 1.82 -23.51
CA GLN A 10 57.35 2.06 -22.21
C GLN A 10 56.44 3.29 -22.23
N THR A 11 56.86 4.39 -22.88
CA THR A 11 55.99 5.58 -23.05
C THR A 11 54.84 5.32 -24.02
N ARG A 12 55.05 4.55 -25.09
CA ARG A 12 53.97 4.14 -26.01
C ARG A 12 52.93 3.22 -25.37
N GLU A 13 53.29 2.43 -24.36
CA GLU A 13 52.37 1.60 -23.57
C GLU A 13 51.71 2.37 -22.40
N ALA A 14 52.37 3.40 -21.86
CA ALA A 14 51.85 4.19 -20.72
C ALA A 14 50.76 5.21 -21.11
N LEU A 15 50.85 5.86 -22.27
CA LEU A 15 49.87 6.88 -22.69
C LEU A 15 48.45 6.33 -22.95
N PRO A 16 48.26 5.17 -23.62
CA PRO A 16 46.95 4.54 -23.75
C PRO A 16 46.33 4.21 -22.38
N THR A 17 47.13 3.68 -21.45
CA THR A 17 46.72 3.40 -20.07
C THR A 17 46.25 4.66 -19.32
N PHE A 18 46.90 5.81 -19.56
CA PHE A 18 46.44 7.11 -19.03
C PHE A 18 45.15 7.61 -19.70
N THR A 19 44.95 7.30 -20.98
CA THR A 19 43.73 7.68 -21.71
C THR A 19 42.53 6.87 -21.21
N ASP A 20 42.72 5.58 -20.97
CA ASP A 20 41.69 4.69 -20.40
C ASP A 20 41.32 5.10 -18.96
N CYS A 21 42.28 5.66 -18.21
CA CYS A 21 42.02 6.25 -16.89
C CYS A 21 41.03 7.42 -16.97
N HIS A 22 41.14 8.29 -17.98
CA HIS A 22 40.17 9.38 -18.17
C HIS A 22 38.78 8.87 -18.53
N ALA A 23 38.67 7.82 -19.37
CA ALA A 23 37.38 7.21 -19.67
C ALA A 23 36.71 6.65 -18.40
N GLY A 24 37.48 6.00 -17.53
CA GLY A 24 36.98 5.53 -16.23
C GLY A 24 36.56 6.67 -15.29
N ILE A 25 37.37 7.73 -15.18
CA ILE A 25 37.05 8.91 -14.36
C ILE A 25 35.78 9.62 -14.87
N VAL A 26 35.68 9.85 -16.19
CA VAL A 26 34.51 10.47 -16.80
C VAL A 26 33.27 9.62 -16.55
N GLY A 27 33.36 8.29 -16.72
CA GLY A 27 32.23 7.40 -16.39
C GLY A 27 31.79 7.48 -14.93
N HIS A 28 32.72 7.64 -13.98
CA HIS A 28 32.37 7.88 -12.57
C HIS A 28 31.74 9.26 -12.32
N LEU A 29 32.16 10.29 -13.06
CA LEU A 29 31.59 11.64 -12.97
C LEU A 29 30.22 11.73 -13.62
N ASP A 30 30.00 11.03 -14.74
CA ASP A 30 28.70 10.94 -15.40
C ASP A 30 27.65 10.32 -14.47
N ALA A 31 28.05 9.34 -13.65
CA ALA A 31 27.19 8.76 -12.61
C ALA A 31 26.72 9.80 -11.57
N LEU A 32 27.48 10.87 -11.32
CA LEU A 32 27.02 11.97 -10.46
C LEU A 32 25.85 12.73 -11.11
N GLY A 33 25.82 12.82 -12.44
CA GLY A 33 24.73 13.42 -13.20
C GLY A 33 23.41 12.64 -13.11
N GLU A 34 23.45 11.36 -12.75
CA GLU A 34 22.25 10.53 -12.55
C GLU A 34 21.60 10.71 -11.17
N LEU A 35 22.31 11.31 -10.21
CA LEU A 35 21.87 11.40 -8.81
C LEU A 35 20.52 12.09 -8.66
N ASP A 36 20.25 13.15 -9.41
CA ASP A 36 18.97 13.88 -9.31
C ASP A 36 17.77 12.97 -9.65
N ALA A 37 17.89 12.14 -10.68
CA ALA A 37 16.84 11.20 -11.07
C ALA A 37 16.66 10.07 -10.05
N LEU A 38 17.77 9.57 -9.49
CA LEU A 38 17.74 8.57 -8.42
C LEU A 38 17.12 9.13 -7.14
N LEU A 39 17.45 10.36 -6.77
CA LEU A 39 16.89 11.06 -5.63
C LEU A 39 15.40 11.34 -5.80
N ALA A 40 14.95 11.72 -7.01
CA ALA A 40 13.54 11.89 -7.33
C ALA A 40 12.75 10.57 -7.18
N SER A 41 13.30 9.47 -7.72
CA SER A 41 12.71 8.13 -7.58
C SER A 41 12.62 7.71 -6.10
N ALA A 42 13.69 7.91 -5.34
CA ALA A 42 13.72 7.62 -3.91
C ALA A 42 12.72 8.47 -3.12
N ALA A 43 12.61 9.77 -3.44
CA ALA A 43 11.64 10.66 -2.81
C ALA A 43 10.19 10.23 -3.08
N ARG A 44 9.88 9.79 -4.30
CA ARG A 44 8.56 9.24 -4.63
C ARG A 44 8.26 7.97 -3.86
N ALA A 45 9.21 7.04 -3.77
CA ALA A 45 9.06 5.81 -2.99
C ALA A 45 8.79 6.11 -1.50
N ARG A 46 9.54 7.05 -0.91
CA ARG A 46 9.32 7.54 0.47
C ARG A 46 7.90 8.06 0.66
N LYS A 47 7.44 8.91 -0.26
CA LYS A 47 6.10 9.51 -0.21
C LYS A 47 5.00 8.44 -0.27
N ILE A 48 5.08 7.51 -1.22
CA ILE A 48 4.10 6.43 -1.35
C ILE A 48 4.06 5.58 -0.09
N ALA A 49 5.23 5.21 0.46
CA ALA A 49 5.29 4.40 1.67
C ALA A 49 4.69 5.11 2.89
N GLN A 50 4.96 6.42 3.05
CA GLN A 50 4.36 7.22 4.11
C GLN A 50 2.83 7.28 3.98
N GLN A 51 2.33 7.61 2.78
CA GLN A 51 0.91 7.71 2.52
C GLN A 51 0.20 6.35 2.69
N ALA A 52 0.86 5.25 2.32
CA ALA A 52 0.32 3.90 2.53
C ALA A 52 0.16 3.57 4.02
N VAL A 53 1.12 3.95 4.87
CA VAL A 53 1.02 3.73 6.31
C VAL A 53 -0.11 4.54 6.93
N GLU A 54 -0.18 5.83 6.62
CA GLU A 54 -1.25 6.72 7.08
C GLU A 54 -2.62 6.22 6.63
N PHE A 55 -2.74 5.85 5.35
CA PHE A 55 -3.99 5.38 4.78
C PHE A 55 -4.46 4.08 5.41
N PHE A 56 -3.59 3.09 5.58
CA PHE A 56 -4.04 1.83 6.14
C PHE A 56 -4.44 1.99 7.62
N ASP A 57 -3.63 2.70 8.41
CA ASP A 57 -3.89 2.88 9.84
C ASP A 57 -5.12 3.75 10.11
N GLU A 58 -5.28 4.86 9.38
CA GLU A 58 -6.35 5.83 9.66
C GLU A 58 -7.61 5.63 8.81
N MET A 59 -7.55 4.88 7.70
CA MET A 59 -8.72 4.69 6.85
C MET A 59 -9.21 3.25 6.88
N ILE A 60 -8.34 2.28 6.57
CA ILE A 60 -8.77 0.89 6.43
C ILE A 60 -9.15 0.30 7.79
N LEU A 61 -8.32 0.50 8.82
CA LEU A 61 -8.63 -0.03 10.15
C LEU A 61 -9.87 0.63 10.77
N GLU A 62 -10.02 1.95 10.62
CA GLU A 62 -11.21 2.66 11.10
C GLU A 62 -12.48 2.20 10.35
N HIS A 63 -12.38 2.00 9.05
CA HIS A 63 -13.49 1.48 8.23
C HIS A 63 -13.96 0.09 8.68
N HIS A 64 -13.04 -0.85 8.88
CA HIS A 64 -13.40 -2.17 9.40
C HIS A 64 -14.02 -2.07 10.81
N GLU A 65 -13.52 -1.17 11.66
CA GLU A 65 -14.10 -0.93 12.99
C GLU A 65 -15.53 -0.38 12.89
N ASP A 66 -15.80 0.54 11.97
CA ASP A 66 -17.12 1.09 11.74
C ASP A 66 -18.12 0.03 11.31
N GLU A 67 -17.69 -0.88 10.45
CA GLU A 67 -18.52 -1.99 10.02
C GLU A 67 -18.86 -2.94 11.17
N GLU A 68 -17.86 -3.36 11.94
CA GLU A 68 -18.06 -4.30 13.04
C GLU A 68 -18.84 -3.70 14.22
N ARG A 69 -18.74 -2.38 14.44
CA ARG A 69 -19.43 -1.70 15.55
C ARG A 69 -20.82 -1.20 15.19
N GLU A 70 -21.02 -0.75 13.95
CA GLU A 70 -22.25 -0.05 13.57
C GLU A 70 -23.01 -0.84 12.50
N LEU A 71 -22.39 -1.12 11.35
CA LEU A 71 -23.08 -1.73 10.21
C LEU A 71 -23.57 -3.15 10.55
N PHE A 72 -22.65 -4.06 10.90
CA PHE A 72 -22.97 -5.47 11.10
C PHE A 72 -23.98 -5.66 12.24
N PRO A 73 -23.86 -5.02 13.42
CA PRO A 73 -24.88 -5.14 14.46
C PRO A 73 -26.24 -4.58 14.03
N THR A 74 -26.27 -3.51 13.23
CA THR A 74 -27.52 -2.92 12.76
C THR A 74 -28.22 -3.84 11.75
N VAL A 75 -27.49 -4.40 10.78
CA VAL A 75 -28.05 -5.39 9.84
C VAL A 75 -28.49 -6.66 10.59
N ARG A 76 -27.68 -7.12 11.56
CA ARG A 76 -28.03 -8.22 12.47
C ARG A 76 -29.20 -7.93 13.41
N LYS A 77 -29.58 -6.68 13.62
CA LYS A 77 -30.77 -6.34 14.42
C LYS A 77 -32.03 -6.40 13.57
N HIS A 78 -31.94 -5.97 12.32
CA HIS A 78 -33.10 -5.73 11.46
C HIS A 78 -33.43 -6.86 10.49
N ALA A 79 -32.54 -7.84 10.32
CA ALA A 79 -32.92 -8.99 9.49
C ALA A 79 -34.06 -9.82 10.10
N ALA A 80 -34.87 -10.44 9.27
CA ALA A 80 -35.93 -11.34 9.66
C ALA A 80 -35.37 -12.63 10.28
N ALA A 81 -36.10 -13.21 11.22
CA ALA A 81 -35.75 -14.51 11.78
C ALA A 81 -35.81 -15.63 10.70
N GLY A 82 -34.96 -16.64 10.84
CA GLY A 82 -34.83 -17.73 9.88
C GLY A 82 -33.65 -17.53 8.93
N GLU A 83 -33.82 -17.95 7.67
CA GLU A 83 -32.74 -18.01 6.66
C GLU A 83 -32.02 -16.66 6.45
N GLU A 84 -32.74 -15.54 6.53
CA GLU A 84 -32.14 -14.21 6.36
C GLU A 84 -31.15 -13.88 7.49
N ARG A 85 -31.53 -14.12 8.75
CA ARG A 85 -30.64 -13.94 9.91
C ARG A 85 -29.41 -14.83 9.80
N GLU A 86 -29.59 -16.11 9.48
CA GLU A 86 -28.50 -17.08 9.35
C GLU A 86 -27.51 -16.67 8.24
N LEU A 87 -28.03 -16.19 7.10
CA LEU A 87 -27.21 -15.67 6.02
C LEU A 87 -26.42 -14.42 6.45
N VAL A 88 -27.09 -13.44 7.08
CA VAL A 88 -26.42 -12.22 7.58
C VAL A 88 -25.32 -12.56 8.56
N ASP A 89 -25.58 -13.45 9.52
CA ASP A 89 -24.60 -13.87 10.51
C ASP A 89 -23.38 -14.52 9.83
N SER A 90 -23.61 -15.43 8.88
CA SER A 90 -22.53 -16.05 8.11
C SER A 90 -21.70 -15.05 7.30
N LEU A 91 -22.35 -14.06 6.67
CA LEU A 91 -21.65 -13.05 5.87
C LEU A 91 -20.79 -12.13 6.76
N CYS A 92 -21.36 -11.62 7.85
CA CYS A 92 -20.64 -10.76 8.78
C CYS A 92 -19.49 -11.49 9.47
N ASP A 93 -19.67 -12.76 9.87
CA ASP A 93 -18.60 -13.56 10.49
C ASP A 93 -17.43 -13.78 9.52
N ARG A 94 -17.74 -14.04 8.24
CA ARG A 94 -16.72 -14.14 7.19
C ARG A 94 -15.97 -12.83 7.00
N LEU A 95 -16.67 -11.69 6.89
CA LEU A 95 -16.03 -10.39 6.69
C LEU A 95 -15.15 -10.00 7.88
N THR A 96 -15.59 -10.25 9.12
CA THR A 96 -14.74 -10.08 10.30
C THR A 96 -13.50 -10.97 10.26
N ALA A 97 -13.60 -12.22 9.78
CA ALA A 97 -12.42 -13.07 9.60
C ALA A 97 -11.47 -12.52 8.52
N ASP A 98 -12.02 -11.99 7.42
CA ASP A 98 -11.23 -11.32 6.38
C ASP A 98 -10.50 -10.08 6.95
N HIS A 99 -11.16 -9.25 7.78
CA HIS A 99 -10.53 -8.10 8.46
C HIS A 99 -9.31 -8.54 9.27
N ARG A 100 -9.46 -9.57 10.11
CA ARG A 100 -8.34 -10.08 10.94
C ARG A 100 -7.19 -10.63 10.11
N SER A 101 -7.49 -11.25 8.97
CA SER A 101 -6.47 -11.71 8.01
C SER A 101 -5.71 -10.53 7.40
N LEU A 102 -6.43 -9.50 6.96
CA LEU A 102 -5.86 -8.29 6.35
C LEU A 102 -5.01 -7.49 7.35
N GLU A 103 -5.51 -7.30 8.57
CA GLU A 103 -4.78 -6.66 9.67
C GLU A 103 -3.48 -7.40 10.01
N LYS A 104 -3.49 -8.74 9.96
CA LYS A 104 -2.28 -9.55 10.17
C LYS A 104 -1.27 -9.34 9.04
N GLN A 105 -1.72 -9.37 7.79
CA GLN A 105 -0.87 -9.12 6.63
C GLN A 105 -0.29 -7.70 6.66
N TRP A 106 -1.09 -6.70 7.03
CA TRP A 106 -0.64 -5.32 7.20
C TRP A 106 0.46 -5.20 8.23
N ARG A 107 0.29 -5.81 9.42
CA ARG A 107 1.30 -5.82 10.48
C ARG A 107 2.64 -6.42 10.03
N ALA A 108 2.63 -7.35 9.07
CA ALA A 108 3.85 -7.95 8.55
C ALA A 108 4.65 -6.98 7.64
N ILE A 109 3.97 -6.20 6.81
CA ILE A 109 4.63 -5.31 5.83
C ILE A 109 4.87 -3.88 6.35
N LYS A 110 4.04 -3.41 7.30
CA LYS A 110 4.10 -2.04 7.85
C LYS A 110 5.50 -1.61 8.32
N PRO A 111 6.29 -2.43 9.04
CA PRO A 111 7.63 -2.02 9.46
C PRO A 111 8.57 -1.72 8.28
N GLN A 112 8.44 -2.45 7.18
CA GLN A 112 9.26 -2.26 5.98
C GLN A 112 8.86 -0.95 5.28
N LEU A 113 7.55 -0.68 5.14
CA LEU A 113 7.04 0.59 4.61
C LEU A 113 7.47 1.79 5.46
N ALA A 114 7.43 1.68 6.79
CA ALA A 114 7.90 2.73 7.69
C ALA A 114 9.40 3.02 7.53
N ARG A 115 10.22 2.00 7.28
CA ARG A 115 11.65 2.18 6.96
C ARG A 115 11.85 2.87 5.61
N ILE A 116 11.10 2.46 4.58
CA ILE A 116 11.13 3.10 3.27
C ILE A 116 10.76 4.57 3.41
N ALA A 117 9.65 4.89 4.10
CA ALA A 117 9.21 6.27 4.35
C ALA A 117 10.30 7.12 5.02
N ALA A 118 11.03 6.55 5.99
CA ALA A 118 12.16 7.19 6.67
C ALA A 118 13.45 7.27 5.84
N GLY A 119 13.45 6.81 4.58
CA GLY A 119 14.62 6.78 3.71
C GLY A 119 15.70 5.79 4.13
N LYS A 120 15.34 4.74 4.88
CA LYS A 120 16.27 3.71 5.35
C LYS A 120 16.26 2.52 4.39
N ASP A 121 17.43 1.95 4.16
CA ASP A 121 17.56 0.74 3.34
C ASP A 121 16.76 -0.41 3.95
N THR A 122 15.94 -1.05 3.12
CA THR A 122 15.17 -2.24 3.44
C THR A 122 14.69 -2.88 2.15
N ALA A 123 14.44 -4.18 2.18
CA ALA A 123 13.63 -4.85 1.18
C ALA A 123 12.15 -4.77 1.60
N LEU A 124 11.26 -4.52 0.64
CA LEU A 124 9.84 -4.76 0.80
C LEU A 124 9.55 -6.19 0.32
N ASP A 125 8.87 -6.97 1.15
CA ASP A 125 8.41 -8.31 0.81
C ASP A 125 7.33 -8.19 -0.27
N SER A 126 7.72 -8.48 -1.51
CA SER A 126 6.86 -8.36 -2.69
C SER A 126 5.73 -9.37 -2.68
N GLU A 127 5.95 -10.58 -2.15
CA GLU A 127 4.94 -11.62 -2.06
C GLU A 127 3.89 -11.26 -1.02
N ALA A 128 4.32 -10.86 0.19
CA ALA A 128 3.39 -10.40 1.23
C ALA A 128 2.62 -9.15 0.81
N THR A 129 3.26 -8.23 0.08
CA THR A 129 2.59 -7.04 -0.45
C THR A 129 1.54 -7.41 -1.50
N ALA A 130 1.85 -8.31 -2.43
CA ALA A 130 0.91 -8.79 -3.43
C ALA A 130 -0.27 -9.54 -2.79
N ALA A 131 -0.01 -10.35 -1.76
CA ALA A 131 -1.04 -11.05 -1.00
C ALA A 131 -2.01 -10.09 -0.31
N LEU A 132 -1.51 -9.02 0.35
CA LEU A 132 -2.35 -8.01 0.98
C LEU A 132 -3.26 -7.32 -0.05
N ILE A 133 -2.69 -6.90 -1.18
CA ILE A 133 -3.44 -6.23 -2.25
C ILE A 133 -4.53 -7.14 -2.82
N ALA A 134 -4.19 -8.41 -3.10
CA ALA A 134 -5.14 -9.38 -3.61
C ALA A 134 -6.25 -9.68 -2.59
N GLY A 135 -5.88 -9.86 -1.31
CA GLY A 135 -6.80 -10.08 -0.22
C GLY A 135 -7.78 -8.94 -0.05
N TYR A 136 -7.31 -7.69 -0.04
CA TYR A 136 -8.18 -6.53 0.14
C TYR A 136 -9.16 -6.38 -1.03
N LYS A 137 -8.70 -6.60 -2.27
CA LYS A 137 -9.58 -6.60 -3.46
C LYS A 137 -10.67 -7.68 -3.37
N ALA A 138 -10.31 -8.88 -2.93
CA ALA A 138 -11.26 -9.98 -2.79
C ALA A 138 -12.29 -9.70 -1.68
N HIS A 139 -11.84 -9.15 -0.57
CA HIS A 139 -12.67 -8.73 0.56
C HIS A 139 -13.69 -7.66 0.13
N ALA A 140 -13.23 -6.53 -0.43
CA ALA A 140 -14.10 -5.45 -0.89
C ALA A 140 -15.12 -5.94 -1.93
N HIS A 141 -14.68 -6.75 -2.91
CA HIS A 141 -15.58 -7.32 -3.91
C HIS A 141 -16.65 -8.22 -3.28
N PHE A 142 -16.28 -9.03 -2.29
CA PHE A 142 -17.22 -9.91 -1.61
C PHE A 142 -18.27 -9.10 -0.84
N GLU A 143 -17.84 -8.07 -0.10
CA GLU A 143 -18.74 -7.17 0.61
C GLU A 143 -19.71 -6.44 -0.33
N GLU A 144 -19.19 -5.80 -1.38
CA GLU A 144 -19.95 -5.02 -2.36
C GLU A 144 -20.98 -5.87 -3.11
N THR A 145 -20.68 -7.14 -3.36
CA THR A 145 -21.57 -8.02 -4.14
C THR A 145 -22.51 -8.86 -3.29
N ARG A 146 -22.23 -9.00 -1.98
CA ARG A 146 -22.98 -9.92 -1.10
C ARG A 146 -23.61 -9.22 0.08
N LEU A 147 -22.81 -8.58 0.94
CA LEU A 147 -23.33 -8.00 2.17
C LEU A 147 -24.06 -6.68 1.89
N LEU A 148 -23.45 -5.74 1.17
CA LEU A 148 -24.03 -4.39 1.01
C LEU A 148 -25.40 -4.38 0.31
N PRO A 149 -25.65 -5.18 -0.75
CA PRO A 149 -26.99 -5.26 -1.35
C PRO A 149 -28.04 -5.79 -0.38
N LEU A 150 -27.70 -6.83 0.39
CA LEU A 150 -28.59 -7.41 1.39
C LEU A 150 -28.84 -6.44 2.56
N ALA A 151 -27.80 -5.76 3.02
CA ALA A 151 -27.90 -4.72 4.04
C ALA A 151 -28.82 -3.58 3.58
N ALA A 152 -28.70 -3.14 2.33
CA ALA A 152 -29.58 -2.13 1.76
C ALA A 152 -31.04 -2.60 1.70
N GLU A 153 -31.29 -3.86 1.33
CA GLU A 153 -32.65 -4.43 1.35
C GLU A 153 -33.24 -4.50 2.76
N ILE A 154 -32.48 -5.01 3.72
CA ILE A 154 -32.91 -5.16 5.12
C ILE A 154 -33.20 -3.80 5.75
N LEU A 155 -32.26 -2.87 5.63
CA LEU A 155 -32.37 -1.55 6.26
C LEU A 155 -33.36 -0.64 5.52
N GLY A 156 -33.55 -0.85 4.21
CA GLY A 156 -34.56 -0.16 3.42
C GLY A 156 -36.01 -0.47 3.84
N ARG A 157 -36.23 -1.48 4.69
CA ARG A 157 -37.54 -1.75 5.31
C ARG A 157 -37.89 -0.72 6.40
N SER A 158 -36.92 0.09 6.86
CA SER A 158 -37.08 1.11 7.90
C SER A 158 -36.28 2.38 7.58
N ASP A 159 -36.97 3.40 7.04
CA ASP A 159 -36.37 4.70 6.67
C ASP A 159 -35.59 5.36 7.82
N ALA A 160 -36.04 5.20 9.06
CA ALA A 160 -35.41 5.77 10.24
C ALA A 160 -34.04 5.13 10.55
N GLU A 161 -33.88 3.83 10.30
CA GLU A 161 -32.63 3.11 10.60
C GLU A 161 -31.61 3.26 9.47
N LEU A 162 -32.07 3.33 8.22
CA LEU A 162 -31.22 3.71 7.10
C LEU A 162 -30.66 5.13 7.29
N ALA A 163 -31.50 6.08 7.71
CA ALA A 163 -31.06 7.44 8.03
C ALA A 163 -30.11 7.49 9.25
N ARG A 164 -30.37 6.69 10.30
CA ARG A 164 -29.50 6.62 11.49
C ARG A 164 -28.13 6.04 11.16
N LEU A 165 -28.07 4.97 10.36
CA LEU A 165 -26.81 4.38 9.92
C LEU A 165 -26.05 5.34 9.01
N GLY A 166 -26.74 5.97 8.06
CA GLY A 166 -26.16 7.02 7.22
C GLY A 166 -25.57 8.17 8.06
N TYR A 167 -26.25 8.58 9.13
CA TYR A 167 -25.74 9.60 10.05
C TYR A 167 -24.55 9.12 10.90
N ALA A 168 -24.58 7.89 11.43
CA ALA A 168 -23.49 7.31 12.21
C ALA A 168 -22.20 7.16 11.39
N LEU A 169 -22.33 6.68 10.15
CA LEU A 169 -21.22 6.56 9.19
C LEU A 169 -20.76 7.96 8.72
N HIS A 170 -21.67 8.89 8.47
CA HIS A 170 -21.32 10.23 7.99
C HIS A 170 -20.66 11.12 9.05
N ILE A 171 -21.04 11.01 10.33
CA ILE A 171 -20.35 11.75 11.42
C ILE A 171 -18.90 11.31 11.57
N ARG A 172 -18.60 10.03 11.35
CA ARG A 172 -17.24 9.50 11.40
C ARG A 172 -16.44 9.80 10.13
N HIS A 173 -17.10 9.76 8.96
CA HIS A 173 -16.45 9.91 7.66
C HIS A 173 -16.61 11.29 6.99
N ALA A 174 -16.99 12.34 7.72
CA ALA A 174 -17.48 13.61 7.17
C ALA A 174 -16.58 14.31 6.12
N THR A 175 -15.32 13.91 5.91
CA THR A 175 -14.54 14.32 4.72
C THR A 175 -13.35 13.40 4.44
N ARG A 176 -13.51 12.16 3.96
CA ARG A 176 -12.35 11.39 3.45
C ARG A 176 -12.70 10.45 2.28
N THR A 177 -12.82 11.00 1.06
CA THR A 177 -12.65 10.18 -0.16
C THR A 177 -11.17 9.94 -0.40
N ALA A 178 -10.73 8.69 -0.36
CA ALA A 178 -9.34 8.32 -0.64
C ALA A 178 -8.99 8.65 -2.09
N LYS A 179 -8.09 9.62 -2.30
CA LYS A 179 -7.44 9.82 -3.62
C LYS A 179 -6.30 8.80 -3.76
N PRO A 180 -6.07 8.23 -4.95
CA PRO A 180 -4.90 7.41 -5.19
C PRO A 180 -3.61 8.14 -4.80
N PHE A 181 -2.63 7.40 -4.29
CA PHE A 181 -1.28 7.96 -4.09
C PHE A 181 -0.71 8.42 -5.44
N GLY A 182 -0.09 9.61 -5.46
CA GLY A 182 0.42 10.26 -6.68
C GLY A 182 1.67 9.60 -7.27
#